data_AF-A0A9E2RER6-F1
#
_entry.id   AF-A0A9E2RER6-F1
#
_cell.length_a   1.000
_cell.length_b   1.000
_cell.length_c   1.000
_cell.angle_alpha   90.00
_cell.angle_beta   90.00
_cell.angle_gamma   90.00
#
_symmetry.space_group_name_H-M   'P 1'
#
loop_
_entity.id
_entity.type
_entity.pdbx_description
1 polymer ?
#
loop_
_entity_poly.entity_id
_entity_poly.type
_entity_poly.pdbx_seq_one_letter_code
_entity_poly.pdbx_strand_id
1 'polypeptide(L)' 'MRFIKVKDEERAGDVAINLDLVREAHFGGGLLHLYFERGTNTQDDMTFTGENAQKIWAAMG' A
#
# COMPACT_ATOMS: atom_id res chain seq x y z
N MET A 1 3.50 -3.28 -14.94
CA MET A 1 3.91 -3.11 -13.53
C MET A 1 3.32 -1.81 -13.01
N ARG A 2 2.41 -1.87 -12.02
CA ARG A 2 1.78 -0.69 -11.39
C ARG A 2 2.50 -0.40 -10.07
N PHE A 3 3.17 0.75 -9.98
CA PHE A 3 3.77 1.22 -8.73
C PHE A 3 3.13 2.52 -8.28
N ILE A 4 2.86 2.65 -6.99
CA ILE A 4 2.44 3.91 -6.37
C ILE A 4 3.51 4.36 -5.42
N LYS A 5 3.90 5.64 -5.53
CA LYS A 5 4.71 6.30 -4.51
C LYS A 5 3.77 6.93 -3.50
N VAL A 6 3.92 6.56 -2.24
CA VAL A 6 3.28 7.24 -1.12
C VAL A 6 4.33 7.85 -0.22
N LYS A 7 3.97 8.96 0.38
CA LYS A 7 4.84 9.61 1.36
C LYS A 7 4.66 8.88 2.69
N ASP A 8 5.68 8.21 3.15
CA ASP A 8 5.65 7.60 4.47
C ASP A 8 6.00 8.70 5.50
N GLU A 9 5.06 8.99 6.39
CA GLU A 9 5.27 10.03 7.41
C GLU A 9 6.15 9.54 8.57
N GLU A 10 6.23 8.21 8.79
CA GLU A 10 7.07 7.62 9.84
C GLU A 10 8.51 7.40 9.40
N ARG A 11 8.73 7.09 8.12
CA ARG A 11 10.01 6.96 7.45
C ARG A 11 10.13 8.11 6.49
N ALA A 12 10.83 9.18 6.88
CA ALA A 12 11.04 10.38 6.07
C ALA A 12 11.50 10.06 4.61
N GLY A 13 10.54 9.81 3.71
CA GLY A 13 10.81 9.32 2.36
C GLY A 13 9.56 8.80 1.62
N ASP A 14 9.68 8.73 0.30
CA ASP A 14 8.68 8.12 -0.57
C ASP A 14 8.85 6.60 -0.59
N VAL A 15 7.80 5.87 -0.22
CA VAL A 15 7.73 4.41 -0.34
C VAL A 15 7.05 4.06 -1.66
N ALA A 16 7.74 3.27 -2.49
CA ALA A 16 7.18 2.71 -3.70
C ALA A 16 6.51 1.36 -3.40
N ILE A 17 5.19 1.31 -3.53
CA ILE A 17 4.38 0.11 -3.38
C ILE A 17 4.19 -0.52 -4.75
N ASN A 18 4.54 -1.80 -4.89
CA ASN A 18 4.22 -2.57 -6.09
C ASN A 18 2.81 -3.14 -5.98
N LEU A 19 1.85 -2.58 -6.73
CA LEU A 19 0.47 -3.06 -6.75
C LEU A 19 0.32 -4.41 -7.46
N ASP A 20 1.29 -4.78 -8.29
CA ASP A 20 1.32 -6.08 -8.97
C ASP A 20 1.52 -7.24 -7.98
N LEU A 21 2.14 -6.96 -6.83
CA LEU A 21 2.36 -7.92 -5.75
C LEU A 21 1.21 -7.93 -4.73
N VAL A 22 0.25 -7.00 -4.84
CA VAL A 22 -0.89 -6.93 -3.92
C VAL A 22 -1.86 -8.04 -4.28
N ARG A 23 -2.03 -8.99 -3.37
CA ARG A 23 -2.99 -10.08 -3.49
C ARG A 23 -4.39 -9.63 -3.10
N GLU A 24 -4.48 -8.86 -2.02
CA GLU A 24 -5.75 -8.42 -1.46
C GLU A 24 -5.61 -7.01 -0.87
N ALA A 25 -6.65 -6.20 -1.02
CA ALA A 25 -6.70 -4.85 -0.48
C ALA A 25 -8.06 -4.59 0.18
N HIS A 26 -8.03 -4.09 1.41
CA HIS A 26 -9.22 -3.72 2.17
C HIS A 26 -9.18 -2.25 2.53
N PHE A 27 -10.16 -1.49 2.06
CA PHE A 27 -10.31 -0.08 2.39
C PHE A 27 -11.59 0.14 3.22
N GLY A 28 -11.44 0.67 4.43
CA GLY A 28 -12.55 0.91 5.34
C GLY A 28 -12.15 1.82 6.51
N GLY A 29 -13.08 2.67 6.96
CA GLY A 29 -12.86 3.53 8.13
C GLY A 29 -11.69 4.53 8.03
N GLY A 30 -11.21 4.83 6.81
CA GLY A 30 -10.04 5.69 6.59
C GLY A 30 -8.69 4.96 6.66
N LEU A 31 -8.72 3.62 6.73
CA LEU A 31 -7.57 2.74 6.71
C LEU A 31 -7.57 1.93 5.41
N LEU A 32 -6.38 1.69 4.87
CA LEU A 32 -6.13 0.77 3.78
C LEU A 32 -5.16 -0.31 4.24
N HIS A 33 -5.60 -1.56 4.19
CA HIS A 33 -4.75 -2.72 4.41
C HIS A 33 -4.41 -3.35 3.07
N LEU A 34 -3.12 -3.51 2.78
CA LEU A 34 -2.62 -4.21 1.61
C LEU A 34 -1.96 -5.51 2.06
N TYR A 35 -2.41 -6.62 1.49
CA TYR A 35 -1.84 -7.94 1.69
C TYR A 35 -1.08 -8.34 0.44
N PHE A 36 0.20 -8.70 0.59
CA PHE A 36 1.06 -9.03 -0.53
C PHE A 36 1.13 -10.55 -0.73
N GLU A 37 1.38 -10.99 -1.95
CA GLU A 37 1.75 -12.39 -2.17
C GLU A 37 3.05 -12.70 -1.44
N ARG A 38 3.05 -13.82 -0.70
CA ARG A 38 4.14 -14.24 0.17
C ARG A 38 5.35 -14.68 -0.65
N GLY A 39 6.14 -13.70 -1.11
CA GLY A 39 7.48 -13.89 -1.66
C GLY A 39 8.53 -13.82 -0.56
N THR A 40 9.70 -14.39 -0.80
CA THR A 40 10.85 -14.55 0.13
C THR A 40 11.45 -13.25 0.71
N ASN A 41 10.79 -12.08 0.58
CA ASN A 41 11.22 -10.80 1.13
C ASN A 41 10.08 -10.11 1.91
N THR A 42 9.90 -10.55 3.16
CA THR A 42 9.73 -9.72 4.38
C THR A 42 8.79 -8.50 4.40
N GLN A 43 7.71 -8.46 3.61
CA GLN A 43 6.57 -7.55 3.86
C GLN A 43 5.27 -8.30 3.55
N ASP A 44 4.70 -8.98 4.56
CA ASP A 44 3.45 -9.76 4.44
C ASP A 44 2.22 -8.83 4.27
N ASP A 45 2.20 -7.70 4.98
CA ASP A 45 1.14 -6.69 4.90
C ASP A 45 1.67 -5.27 5.14
N MET A 46 0.96 -4.28 4.59
CA MET A 46 1.19 -2.86 4.86
C MET A 46 -0.15 -2.16 5.12
N THR A 47 -0.18 -1.34 6.17
CA THR A 47 -1.36 -0.54 6.51
C THR A 47 -1.07 0.94 6.27
N PHE A 48 -1.92 1.58 5.47
CA PHE A 48 -1.88 3.01 5.20
C PHE A 48 -3.09 3.69 5.82
N THR A 49 -2.95 4.96 6.17
CA THR A 49 -4.00 5.75 6.79
C THR A 49 -4.17 7.09 6.08
N GLY A 50 -5.31 7.74 6.32
CA GLY A 50 -5.55 9.12 5.89
C GLY A 50 -5.49 9.31 4.37
N GLU A 51 -4.82 10.37 3.92
CA GLU A 51 -4.74 10.74 2.50
C GLU A 51 -3.99 9.70 1.67
N ASN A 52 -2.98 9.03 2.25
CA ASN A 52 -2.24 7.97 1.57
C ASN A 52 -3.12 6.77 1.26
N ALA A 53 -3.96 6.34 2.22
CA ALA A 53 -4.91 5.25 2.01
C ALA A 53 -5.86 5.53 0.85
N GLN A 54 -6.42 6.75 0.79
CA GLN A 54 -7.31 7.17 -0.29
C GLN A 54 -6.61 7.23 -1.65
N LYS A 55 -5.39 7.77 -1.69
CA LYS A 55 -4.58 7.86 -2.93
C LYS A 55 -4.25 6.48 -3.50
N ILE A 56 -3.81 5.56 -2.65
CA ILE A 56 -3.49 4.20 -3.09
C ILE A 56 -4.76 3.51 -3.61
N TRP A 57 -5.85 3.54 -2.84
CA TRP A 57 -7.11 2.91 -3.22
C TRP A 57 -7.65 3.43 -4.55
N ALA A 58 -7.65 4.76 -4.74
CA ALA A 58 -8.11 5.37 -5.99
C ALA A 58 -7.29 4.94 -7.21
N ALA A 59 -6.00 4.67 -7.04
CA ALA A 59 -5.11 4.26 -8.13
C ALA A 59 -5.02 2.73 -8.31
N MET A 60 -5.66 1.93 -7.43
CA MET A 60 -5.90 0.50 -7.66
C MET A 60 -7.02 0.21 -8.66
N GLY A 61 -7.85 1.21 -9.00
CA GLY A 61 -8.99 1.14 -9.92
C GLY A 61 -8.85 0.22 -11.14
#